data_AF-A0A920HDJ1-F1
#
_entry.id   AF-A0A920HDJ1-F1
#
_cell.length_a   1.000
_cell.length_b   1.000
_cell.length_c   1.000
_cell.angle_alpha   90.00
_cell.angle_beta   90.00
_cell.angle_gamma   90.00
#
_symmetry.space_group_name_H-M   'P 1'
#
loop_
_entity.id
_entity.type
_entity.pdbx_description
1 polymer ?
#
loop_
_entity_poly.entity_id
_entity_poly.type
_entity_poly.pdbx_seq_one_letter_code
_entity_poly.pdbx_strand_id
1 'polypeptide(L)' 'MKSGVLWGYVGLIDGLLNRLKSEPGMAEAVVIGTGGLASLFAPHIDAIDKVDNALTMTGLRIIFNRNKG' A
#
# COMPACT_ATOMS: atom_id res chain seq x y z
N MET A 1 17.34 7.98 -16.76
CA MET A 1 15.90 7.59 -16.67
C MET A 1 15.57 6.80 -15.41
N LYS A 2 16.27 5.69 -15.11
CA LYS A 2 15.91 4.77 -13.99
C LYS A 2 15.70 5.44 -12.63
N SER A 3 16.59 6.36 -12.23
CA SER A 3 16.47 7.08 -10.95
C SER A 3 15.24 7.99 -10.89
N GLY A 4 14.88 8.65 -11.99
CA GLY A 4 13.71 9.53 -12.04
C GLY A 4 12.39 8.76 -11.92
N VAL A 5 12.33 7.55 -12.49
CA VAL A 5 11.15 6.67 -12.32
C VAL A 5 11.04 6.22 -10.87
N LEU A 6 12.12 5.70 -10.27
CA LEU A 6 12.09 5.22 -8.89
C LEU A 6 11.71 6.35 -7.92
N TRP A 7 12.47 7.45 -7.92
CA TRP A 7 12.26 8.55 -6.97
C TRP A 7 11.01 9.37 -7.26
N GLY A 8 10.58 9.44 -8.53
CA GLY A 8 9.31 10.05 -8.89
C GLY A 8 8.13 9.29 -8.30
N TYR A 9 8.17 7.94 -8.33
CA TYR A 9 7.13 7.13 -7.69
C TYR A 9 7.18 7.21 -6.16
N VAL A 10 8.38 7.20 -5.56
CA VAL A 10 8.52 7.39 -4.10
C VAL A 10 7.87 8.71 -3.68
N GLY A 11 8.24 9.83 -4.31
CA GLY A 11 7.66 11.13 -4.00
C GLY A 11 6.16 11.22 -4.27
N LEU A 12 5.65 10.56 -5.31
CA LEU A 12 4.22 10.47 -5.59
C LEU A 12 3.47 9.73 -4.48
N ILE A 13 3.98 8.58 -4.05
CA ILE A 13 3.33 7.76 -3.02
C ILE A 13 3.38 8.49 -1.67
N ASP A 14 4.54 9.03 -1.28
CA ASP A 14 4.70 9.81 -0.04
C ASP A 14 3.77 11.01 0.00
N GLY A 15 3.72 11.79 -1.08
CA GLY A 15 2.85 12.97 -1.16
C GLY A 15 1.37 12.61 -0.98
N LEU A 16 0.92 11.51 -1.58
CA LEU A 16 -0.45 11.02 -1.43
C LEU A 16 -0.73 10.54 -0.01
N LEU A 17 0.16 9.72 0.56
CA LEU A 17 -0.02 9.19 1.92
C LEU A 17 -0.05 10.31 2.97
N ASN A 18 0.83 11.30 2.86
CA ASN A 18 0.84 12.45 3.76
C ASN A 18 -0.46 13.26 3.66
N ARG A 19 -0.99 13.46 2.44
CA ARG A 19 -2.26 14.15 2.25
C ARG A 19 -3.42 13.37 2.86
N LEU A 20 -3.49 12.05 2.63
CA LEU A 20 -4.52 11.19 3.21
C LEU A 20 -4.45 11.16 4.74
N LYS A 21 -3.26 11.00 5.34
CA LYS A 21 -3.11 10.96 6.80
C LYS A 21 -3.44 12.29 7.48
N SER A 22 -3.41 13.42 6.75
CA SER A 22 -3.85 14.72 7.27
C SER A 22 -5.38 14.89 7.34
N GLU A 23 -6.15 13.98 6.74
CA GLU A 23 -7.60 14.02 6.81
C GLU A 23 -8.11 13.59 8.20
N PRO A 24 -9.23 14.16 8.70
CA PRO A 24 -9.77 13.80 10.00
C PRO A 24 -10.05 12.30 10.13
N GLY A 25 -9.52 11.68 11.19
CA GLY A 25 -9.67 10.25 11.45
C GLY A 25 -8.69 9.33 10.71
N MET A 26 -7.81 9.88 9.86
CA MET A 26 -6.89 9.08 9.03
C MET A 26 -5.45 9.04 9.55
N ALA A 27 -5.11 9.81 10.59
CA ALA A 27 -3.75 9.88 11.13
C ALA A 27 -3.17 8.50 11.50
N GLU A 28 -4.01 7.65 12.11
CA GLU A 28 -3.66 6.29 12.55
C GLU A 28 -3.97 5.20 11.50
N ALA A 29 -4.29 5.59 10.26
CA ALA A 29 -4.61 4.63 9.22
C ALA A 29 -3.39 3.76 8.88
N VAL A 30 -3.57 2.44 8.94
CA VAL A 30 -2.55 1.46 8.56
C VAL A 30 -2.43 1.41 7.03
N VAL A 31 -1.23 1.59 6.53
CA VAL A 31 -0.88 1.58 5.12
C VAL A 31 -0.31 0.20 4.75
N ILE A 32 -0.99 -0.47 3.82
CA ILE A 32 -0.61 -1.80 3.35
C ILE A 32 -0.19 -1.71 1.89
N GLY A 33 1.07 -2.02 1.60
CA GLY A 33 1.56 -2.21 0.24
C GLY A 33 1.24 -3.63 -0.28
N THR A 34 0.76 -3.74 -1.52
CA THR A 34 0.55 -5.05 -2.18
C THR A 34 0.92 -4.97 -3.67
N GLY A 35 1.00 -6.13 -4.34
CA GLY A 35 1.41 -6.24 -5.73
C GLY A 35 2.93 -6.36 -5.90
N GLY A 36 3.36 -6.83 -7.08
CA GLY A 36 4.75 -7.28 -7.30
C GLY A 36 5.83 -6.20 -7.12
N LEU A 37 5.48 -4.92 -7.22
CA LEU A 37 6.41 -3.81 -7.04
C LEU A 37 6.39 -3.21 -5.63
N ALA A 38 5.49 -3.64 -4.74
CA ALA A 38 5.42 -3.07 -3.38
C ALA A 38 6.73 -3.21 -2.62
N SER A 39 7.39 -4.38 -2.72
CA SER A 39 8.68 -4.64 -2.09
C SER A 39 9.82 -3.77 -2.63
N LEU A 40 9.68 -3.21 -3.84
CA LEU A 40 10.68 -2.29 -4.41
C LEU A 40 10.58 -0.90 -3.77
N PHE A 41 9.36 -0.44 -3.45
CA PHE A 41 9.12 0.90 -2.94
C PHE A 41 9.07 0.98 -1.42
N ALA A 42 8.61 -0.07 -0.74
CA ALA A 42 8.45 -0.10 0.71
C ALA A 42 9.72 0.30 1.50
N PRO A 43 10.95 -0.09 1.10
CA PRO A 43 12.16 0.35 1.80
C PRO A 43 12.47 1.85 1.69
N HIS A 44 11.75 2.58 0.84
CA HIS A 44 11.97 4.00 0.55
C HIS A 44 10.82 4.90 1.02
N ILE A 45 9.79 4.34 1.65
CA ILE A 45 8.56 5.03 2.04
C ILE A 45 8.24 4.64 3.48
N ASP A 46 8.53 5.54 4.42
CA ASP A 46 8.35 5.30 5.86
C ASP A 46 6.87 5.11 6.25
N ALA A 47 5.96 5.68 5.47
CA ALA A 47 4.53 5.61 5.75
C ALA A 47 3.90 4.23 5.47
N ILE A 48 4.61 3.30 4.82
CA ILE A 48 4.13 1.93 4.59
C ILE A 48 4.40 1.06 5.83
N ASP A 49 3.34 0.65 6.51
CA ASP A 49 3.47 -0.15 7.74
C ASP A 49 3.79 -1.63 7.45
N LYS A 50 3.24 -2.18 6.36
CA LYS A 50 3.52 -3.56 5.95
C LYS A 50 3.32 -3.81 4.46
N VAL A 51 4.00 -4.83 3.95
CA VAL A 51 3.75 -5.39 2.61
C VAL A 51 3.03 -6.74 2.74
N ASP A 52 1.91 -6.89 2.06
CA ASP A 52 1.12 -8.12 2.00
C ASP A 52 0.87 -8.54 0.54
N ASN A 53 1.64 -9.51 0.05
CA ASN A 53 1.52 -10.04 -1.31
C ASN A 53 0.30 -10.95 -1.52
N ALA A 54 -0.33 -11.42 -0.44
CA ALA A 54 -1.48 -12.30 -0.50
C ALA A 54 -2.80 -11.54 -0.29
N LEU A 55 -2.78 -10.21 -0.20
CA LEU A 55 -3.94 -9.39 0.16
C LEU A 55 -5.18 -9.71 -0.69
N THR A 56 -5.02 -9.70 -2.03
CA THR A 56 -6.11 -10.02 -2.96
C THR A 56 -6.61 -11.46 -2.81
N MET A 57 -5.70 -12.43 -2.69
CA MET A 57 -6.06 -13.84 -2.54
C MET A 57 -6.77 -14.12 -1.22
N THR A 58 -6.34 -13.45 -0.15
CA THR A 58 -6.98 -13.50 1.16
C THR A 58 -8.40 -12.94 1.07
N GLY A 59 -8.58 -11.80 0.40
CA GLY A 59 -9.89 -11.21 0.14
C GLY A 59 -10.81 -12.15 -0.63
N LEU A 60 -10.34 -12.74 -1.74
CA LEU A 60 -11.11 -13.70 -2.54
C LEU A 60 -11.52 -14.93 -1.74
N ARG A 61 -10.63 -15.48 -0.90
CA ARG A 61 -10.95 -16.59 0.00
C ARG A 61 -12.04 -16.23 1.00
N ILE A 62 -11.98 -15.04 1.59
CA ILE A 62 -13.01 -14.54 2.53
C ILE A 62 -14.36 -14.42 1.81
N ILE A 63 -14.38 -13.82 0.62
CA ILE A 63 -15.60 -13.67 -0.17
C ILE A 63 -16.19 -15.04 -0.51
N PHE A 64 -15.38 -15.99 -0.97
CA PHE A 64 -15.83 -17.34 -1.26
C PHE A 64 -16.48 -18.01 -0.04
N ASN A 65 -15.82 -17.96 1.12
CA ASN A 65 -16.34 -18.55 2.35
C ASN A 65 -17.65 -17.90 2.83
N ARG A 66 -17.84 -16.60 2.61
CA ARG A 66 -19.08 -15.89 2.96
C ARG A 66 -20.27 -16.28 2.07
N ASN A 67 -19.99 -16.70 0.84
CA ASN A 67 -21.02 -17.08 -0.15
C ASN A 67 -21.20 -18.60 -0.24
N LYS A 68 -20.37 -19.38 0.46
CA LYS A 68 -20.56 -20.81 0.63
C LYS A 68 -21.66 -20.99 1.68
N GLY A 69 -22.87 -21.26 1.22
CA GLY A 69 -23.98 -21.72 2.07
C GLY A 69 -23.59 -22.97 2.85
#